data_AF-A0A938S0M5-F1
#
_entry.id   AF-A0A938S0M5-F1
#
_cell.length_a   1.000
_cell.length_b   1.000
_cell.length_c   1.000
_cell.angle_alpha   90.00
_cell.angle_beta   90.00
_cell.angle_gamma   90.00
#
_symmetry.space_group_name_H-M   'P 1'
#
loop_
_entity.id
_entity.type
_entity.pdbx_description
1 polymer ?
#
loop_
_entity_poly.entity_id
_entity_poly.type
_entity_poly.pdbx_seq_one_letter_code
_entity_poly.pdbx_strand_id
1 'polypeptide(L)' 'YWASLRTTNPIERVNKEFKRRTKAMEITGGETTTHRLLAYVALTMNLGWRKYALSAPKNFYTLKAA' A
#
# COMPACT_ATOMS: atom_id res chain seq x y z
N TYR A 1 -17.18 1.02 -8.04
CA TYR A 1 -16.46 1.91 -8.96
C TYR A 1 -16.38 3.38 -8.51
N TRP A 2 -16.71 3.70 -7.24
CA TRP A 2 -16.44 5.02 -6.64
C TRP A 2 -15.66 4.93 -5.32
N ALA A 3 -15.49 3.74 -4.75
CA ALA A 3 -14.75 3.50 -3.51
C ALA A 3 -13.22 3.51 -3.68
N SER A 4 -12.72 3.31 -4.91
CA SER A 4 -11.29 3.35 -5.25
C SER A 4 -10.78 4.74 -5.65
N LEU A 5 -11.70 5.68 -5.93
CA LEU A 5 -11.41 7.03 -6.46
C LEU A 5 -11.69 8.16 -5.45
N ARG A 6 -12.34 7.87 -4.31
CA ARG A 6 -12.42 8.81 -3.19
C ARG A 6 -11.06 8.81 -2.47
N THR A 7 -10.19 9.70 -2.96
CA THR A 7 -8.99 10.30 -2.34
C THR A 7 -8.56 9.66 -1.01
N THR A 8 -7.34 9.13 -0.94
CA THR A 8 -6.17 9.99 -0.78
C THR A 8 -4.98 9.40 -1.55
N ASN A 9 -4.32 10.28 -2.31
CA ASN A 9 -3.11 10.12 -3.12
C ASN A 9 -2.28 8.85 -2.81
N PRO A 10 -1.98 7.97 -3.80
CA PRO A 10 -1.07 6.83 -3.63
C PRO A 10 0.20 7.17 -2.86
N ILE A 11 0.73 8.38 -3.05
CA ILE A 11 1.90 8.91 -2.33
C ILE A 11 1.64 9.04 -0.82
N GLU A 12 0.49 9.58 -0.42
CA GLU A 12 0.12 9.70 1.00
C GLU A 12 -0.07 8.34 1.66
N ARG A 13 -0.66 7.38 0.94
CA ARG A 13 -0.83 6.03 1.47
C ARG A 13 0.51 5.32 1.64
N VAL A 14 1.41 5.45 0.67
CA VAL A 14 2.80 4.96 0.80
C VAL A 14 3.50 5.63 1.98
N ASN A 15 3.34 6.94 2.16
CA ASN A 15 3.92 7.68 3.28
C ASN A 15 3.38 7.20 4.65
N LYS A 16 2.06 6.97 4.78
CA LYS A 16 1.48 6.42 6.01
C LYS A 16 2.02 5.03 6.32
N GLU A 17 2.12 4.17 5.31
CA GLU A 17 2.62 2.80 5.49
C GLU A 17 4.12 2.78 5.81
N PHE A 18 4.88 3.67 5.18
CA PHE A 18 6.29 3.88 5.48
C PHE A 18 6.47 4.28 6.95
N LYS A 19 5.78 5.34 7.41
CA LYS A 19 5.81 5.79 8.81
C LYS A 19 5.35 4.71 9.80
N ARG A 20 4.35 3.89 9.43
CA ARG A 20 3.87 2.79 10.26
C ARG A 20 4.96 1.74 10.50
N ARG A 21 5.72 1.39 9.45
CA ARG A 21 6.75 0.34 9.51
C ARG A 21 8.07 0.83 10.09
N THR A 22 8.39 2.11 9.93
CA THR A 22 9.61 2.71 10.51
C THR A 22 9.41 3.21 11.94
N LYS A 23 8.19 3.19 12.49
CA LYS A 23 7.89 3.61 13.87
C LYS A 23 8.76 2.91 14.92
N ALA A 24 9.09 1.63 14.71
CA ALA A 24 9.91 0.84 15.64
C ALA A 24 11.43 0.99 15.40
N MET A 25 11.85 1.66 14.33
CA MET A 25 13.26 1.69 13.95
C MET A 25 14.09 2.75 14.68
N GLU A 26 13.47 3.72 15.36
CA GLU A 26 14.03 4.87 16.10
C GLU A 26 15.06 5.75 15.33
N ILE A 27 16.06 5.15 14.68
CA ILE A 27 17.00 5.74 13.74
C ILE A 27 16.99 4.90 12.46
N THR A 28 16.53 5.47 11.35
CA THR A 28 16.67 4.80 10.05
C THR A 28 18.13 4.90 9.63
N GLY A 29 18.83 3.76 9.52
CA GLY A 29 20.29 3.64 9.38
C GLY A 29 20.90 4.24 8.10
N GLY A 30 20.78 5.56 7.92
CA GLY A 30 21.30 6.33 6.80
C GLY A 30 20.41 6.35 5.56
N GLU A 31 20.79 7.16 4.57
CA GLU A 31 20.01 7.41 3.36
C GLU A 31 19.76 6.14 2.54
N THR A 32 20.78 5.30 2.33
CA THR A 32 20.65 4.08 1.53
C THR A 32 19.61 3.12 2.11
N THR A 33 19.55 3.00 3.44
CA THR A 33 18.58 2.16 4.14
C THR A 33 17.17 2.71 3.98
N THR A 34 17.01 4.02 4.11
CA THR A 34 15.72 4.72 3.88
C THR A 34 15.19 4.48 2.46
N HIS A 35 16.05 4.62 1.45
CA HIS A 35 15.67 4.37 0.04
C HIS A 35 15.24 2.92 -0.19
N ARG A 36 15.99 1.96 0.37
CA ARG A 36 15.64 0.53 0.28
C ARG A 36 14.30 0.22 0.95
N LEU A 37 14.04 0.79 2.12
CA LEU A 37 12.77 0.62 2.83
C LEU A 37 11.60 1.22 2.04
N LEU A 38 11.78 2.40 1.47
CA LEU A 38 10.76 3.04 0.64
C LEU A 38 10.44 2.17 -0.59
N ALA A 39 11.47 1.67 -1.28
CA ALA A 39 11.30 0.78 -2.42
C ALA A 39 10.55 -0.52 -2.03
N TYR A 40 10.90 -1.12 -0.89
CA TYR A 40 10.22 -2.30 -0.37
C TYR A 40 8.74 -2.05 -0.05
N VAL A 41 8.43 -0.93 0.62
CA VAL A 41 7.04 -0.56 0.95
C VAL A 41 6.21 -0.36 -0.31
N ALA A 42 6.74 0.36 -1.29
CA ALA A 42 6.06 0.59 -2.57
C ALA A 42 5.78 -0.72 -3.31
N LEU A 43 6.76 -1.63 -3.37
CA LEU A 43 6.62 -2.93 -4.02
C LEU A 43 5.53 -3.79 -3.34
N THR A 44 5.55 -3.85 -2.01
CA THR A 44 4.60 -4.65 -1.21
C THR A 44 3.17 -4.14 -1.39
N MET A 45 2.98 -2.82 -1.41
CA MET A 45 1.67 -2.20 -1.65
C MET A 45 1.17 -2.49 -3.07
N ASN A 46 2.04 -2.40 -4.07
CA ASN A 46 1.69 -2.67 -5.46
C ASN A 46 1.23 -4.14 -5.65
N LEU A 47 1.93 -5.10 -5.03
CA LEU A 47 1.51 -6.51 -5.03
C LEU A 47 0.13 -6.70 -4.38
N GLY A 48 -0.15 -6.00 -3.28
CA GLY A 48 -1.48 -6.00 -2.64
C GLY A 48 -2.57 -5.43 -3.54
N TRP A 49 -2.28 -4.38 -4.31
CA TRP A 49 -3.23 -3.78 -5.25
C TRP A 49 -3.46 -4.63 -6.49
N ARG A 50 -2.43 -5.32 -7.00
CA ARG A 50 -2.57 -6.28 -8.12
C ARG A 50 -3.49 -7.46 -7.81
N LYS A 51 -3.67 -7.82 -6.54
CA LYS A 51 -4.65 -8.85 -6.13
C LYS A 51 -6.09 -8.45 -6.44
N TYR A 52 -6.35 -7.15 -6.60
CA TYR A 52 -7.67 -6.61 -6.88
C TYR A 52 -7.68 -6.08 -8.32
N ALA A 53 -8.17 -6.91 -9.26
CA ALA A 53 -8.27 -6.49 -10.65
C ALA A 53 -9.17 -5.25 -10.76
N LEU A 54 -8.70 -4.21 -11.47
CA LEU A 54 -9.47 -2.98 -11.72
C LEU A 54 -10.78 -3.26 -12.48
N SER A 55 -10.83 -4.37 -13.23
CA SER A 55 -12.00 -4.86 -13.96
C SER A 55 -12.89 -5.82 -13.16
N ALA A 56 -12.56 -6.13 -11.89
CA ALA A 56 -13.35 -7.08 -11.11
C ALA A 56 -14.78 -6.55 -10.87
N PRO A 57 -15.82 -7.36 -11.16
CA PRO A 57 -17.21 -6.99 -10.88
C PRO A 57 -17.41 -6.68 -9.39
N LYS A 58 -18.25 -5.67 -9.08
CA LYS A 58 -18.51 -5.17 -7.72
C LYS A 58 -18.82 -6.26 -6.67
N ASN A 59 -19.31 -7.43 -7.09
CA ASN A 59 -19.79 -8.50 -6.22
C ASN A 59 -18.74 -9.59 -5.94
N PHE A 60 -17.49 -9.44 -6.38
CA PHE A 60 -16.47 -10.48 -6.23
C PHE A 60 -16.05 -10.74 -4.77
N TYR A 61 -16.21 -9.75 -3.89
CA TYR A 61 -15.80 -9.83 -2.48
C TYR A 61 -16.90 -10.36 -1.55
N THR A 62 -18.17 -10.26 -1.94
CA THR A 62 -19.30 -10.77 -1.15
C THR A 62 -19.54 -12.27 -1.37
N LEU A 63 -19.11 -12.81 -2.51
CA LEU A 63 -19.32 -14.22 -2.88
C LEU A 63 -18.26 -15.19 -2.34
N LYS A 64 -17.12 -14.70 -1.83
CA LYS A 64 -16.09 -15.54 -1.20
C LYS A 64 -16.23 -15.66 0.33
N ALA A 65 -17.21 -14.99 0.91
CA ALA A 65 -17.48 -14.97 2.35
C ALA A 65 -18.75 -15.77 2.75
N ALA A 66 -19.35 -16.48 1.78
CA ALA A 66 -20.43 -17.45 1.98
C ALA A 66 -19.90 -18.85 1.62
#